data_AF-A0A9E1T3I4-F1
#
_entry.id   AF-A0A9E1T3I4-F1
#
_cell.length_a   1.000
_cell.length_b   1.000
_cell.length_c   1.000
_cell.angle_alpha   90.00
_cell.angle_beta   90.00
_cell.angle_gamma   90.00
#
_symmetry.space_group_name_H-M   'P 1'
#
loop_
_entity.id
_entity.type
_entity.pdbx_description
1 polymer ?
#
loop_
_entity_poly.entity_id
_entity_poly.type
_entity_poly.pdbx_seq_one_letter_code
_entity_poly.pdbx_strand_id
1 'polypeptide(L)'
;MQKLTQQKVNEFKSQGFLILEDFVSSGVLLELKESLNSIFKEIDKESNRVKQSYNNKHYGDISKAGRQFIKNQSRYYPAIQNYLKSKPVKEVVTKLLDGDAFIFNEQ
;
A
#
# COMPACT_ATOMS: atom_id res chain seq x y z
N MET A 1 14.81 -12.11 1.30
CA MET A 1 13.35 -12.06 1.53
C MET A 1 12.92 -13.34 2.23
N GLN A 2 12.26 -13.23 3.38
CA GLN A 2 11.80 -14.38 4.15
C GLN A 2 10.73 -15.15 3.36
N LYS A 3 10.89 -16.48 3.23
CA LYS A 3 9.86 -17.31 2.60
C LYS A 3 8.67 -17.45 3.56
N LEU A 4 7.45 -17.21 3.07
CA LEU A 4 6.23 -17.44 3.83
C LEU A 4 6.07 -18.95 4.13
N THR A 5 6.13 -19.30 5.42
CA THR A 5 6.02 -20.68 5.94
C THR A 5 4.56 -21.04 6.22
N GLN A 6 4.26 -22.34 6.32
CA GLN A 6 2.92 -22.81 6.69
C GLN A 6 2.51 -22.33 8.09
N GLN A 7 3.47 -22.23 9.02
CA GLN A 7 3.23 -21.66 10.35
C GLN A 7 2.72 -20.22 10.26
N LYS A 8 3.35 -19.38 9.43
CA LYS A 8 2.94 -17.98 9.21
C LYS A 8 1.55 -17.87 8.57
N VAL A 9 1.20 -18.80 7.69
CA VAL A 9 -0.16 -18.90 7.13
C VAL A 9 -1.18 -19.25 8.23
N ASN A 10 -0.85 -20.19 9.12
CA ASN A 10 -1.72 -20.57 10.23
C ASN A 10 -1.86 -19.42 11.26
N GLU A 11 -0.79 -18.68 11.53
CA GLU A 11 -0.82 -17.45 12.35
C GLU A 11 -1.81 -16.43 11.75
N PHE A 12 -1.72 -16.16 10.44
CA PHE A 12 -2.64 -15.28 9.74
C PHE A 12 -4.11 -15.73 9.87
N LYS A 13 -4.39 -17.02 9.63
CA LYS A 13 -5.76 -17.56 9.72
C LYS A 13 -6.33 -17.49 11.14
N SER A 14 -5.48 -17.61 12.15
CA SER A 14 -5.88 -17.57 13.57
C SER A 14 -6.06 -16.14 14.09
N GLN A 15 -5.17 -15.23 13.71
CA GLN A 15 -5.09 -13.87 14.27
C GLN A 15 -5.76 -12.80 13.40
N GLY A 16 -5.98 -13.09 12.11
CA GLY A 16 -6.47 -12.12 11.12
C GLY A 16 -5.40 -11.15 10.60
N PHE A 17 -4.15 -11.25 11.07
CA PHE A 17 -3.03 -10.44 10.59
C PHE A 17 -1.72 -11.23 10.60
N LEU A 18 -0.71 -10.70 9.89
CA LEU A 18 0.61 -11.27 9.81
C LEU A 18 1.66 -10.16 9.77
N ILE A 19 2.75 -10.33 10.52
CA ILE A 19 3.92 -9.44 10.47
C ILE A 19 5.03 -10.13 9.68
N LEU A 20 5.51 -9.44 8.64
CA LEU A 20 6.67 -9.84 7.84
C LEU A 20 7.76 -8.78 8.01
N GLU A 21 8.81 -9.13 8.73
CA GLU A 21 9.97 -8.25 8.94
C GLU A 21 10.84 -8.20 7.69
N ASP A 22 11.48 -7.06 7.44
CA ASP A 22 12.40 -6.83 6.32
C ASP A 22 11.86 -7.30 4.96
N PHE A 23 10.54 -7.16 4.77
CA PHE A 23 9.85 -7.64 3.58
C PHE A 23 10.23 -6.84 2.32
N VAL A 24 10.41 -5.53 2.48
CA VAL A 24 10.78 -4.61 1.39
C VAL A 24 12.28 -4.36 1.44
N SER A 25 12.97 -4.57 0.31
CA SER A 25 14.40 -4.27 0.23
C SER A 25 14.67 -2.77 0.35
N SER A 26 15.87 -2.39 0.79
CA SER A 26 16.27 -0.99 0.95
C SER A 26 16.13 -0.18 -0.35
N GLY A 27 16.50 -0.76 -1.50
CA GLY A 27 16.37 -0.13 -2.81
C GLY A 27 14.91 0.16 -3.19
N VAL A 28 14.02 -0.82 -3.06
CA VAL A 28 12.59 -0.63 -3.34
C VAL A 28 11.98 0.37 -2.37
N LEU A 29 12.36 0.32 -1.10
CA LEU A 29 11.89 1.27 -0.09
C LEU A 29 12.31 2.72 -0.43
N LEU A 30 13.52 2.91 -0.97
CA LEU A 30 13.99 4.22 -1.41
C LEU A 30 13.16 4.75 -2.58
N GLU A 31 12.95 3.95 -3.63
CA GLU A 31 12.15 4.32 -4.81
C GLU A 31 10.71 4.71 -4.43
N LEU A 32 10.11 3.95 -3.50
CA LEU A 32 8.77 4.25 -2.98
C LEU A 32 8.75 5.60 -2.23
N LYS A 33 9.76 5.87 -1.39
CA LYS A 33 9.89 7.15 -0.68
C LYS A 33 10.04 8.33 -1.64
N GLU A 34 10.84 8.19 -2.70
CA GLU A 34 11.02 9.23 -3.71
C GLU A 34 9.73 9.51 -4.49
N SER A 35 8.96 8.47 -4.79
CA SER A 35 7.64 8.59 -5.43
C SER A 35 6.65 9.33 -4.53
N LEU A 36 6.60 8.99 -3.24
CA LEU A 36 5.75 9.67 -2.26
C LEU A 36 6.14 11.15 -2.10
N ASN A 37 7.44 11.46 -2.03
CA ASN A 37 7.93 12.84 -1.97
C ASN A 37 7.51 13.65 -3.20
N SER A 38 7.48 13.02 -4.38
CA SER A 38 7.03 13.67 -5.62
C SER A 38 5.52 13.95 -5.57
N ILE A 39 4.71 12.99 -5.10
CA ILE A 39 3.26 13.16 -4.91
C ILE A 39 2.97 14.33 -3.96
N PHE A 40 3.65 14.39 -2.80
CA PHE A 40 3.43 15.46 -1.83
C PHE A 40 3.79 16.84 -2.39
N LYS A 41 4.90 16.95 -3.15
CA LYS A 41 5.27 18.20 -3.83
C LYS A 41 4.26 18.64 -4.89
N GLU A 42 3.57 17.70 -5.54
CA GLU A 42 2.52 18.02 -6.52
C GLU A 42 1.22 18.48 -5.84
N ILE A 43 0.89 17.90 -4.69
CA ILE A 43 -0.24 18.32 -3.85
C ILE A 43 -0.05 19.76 -3.35
N ASP A 44 1.13 20.08 -2.83
CA ASP A 44 1.44 21.41 -2.29
C ASP A 44 1.33 22.51 -3.36
N LYS A 45 1.36 22.15 -4.64
CA LYS A 45 1.23 23.05 -5.80
C LYS A 45 -0.20 23.15 -6.35
N GLU A 46 -1.21 22.62 -5.64
CA GLU A 46 -2.60 22.56 -6.08
C GLU A 46 -2.78 21.93 -7.48
N SER A 47 -1.93 20.96 -7.83
CA SER A 47 -2.04 20.25 -9.10
C SER A 47 -3.40 19.55 -9.19
N ASN A 48 -4.22 19.93 -10.18
CA ASN A 48 -5.55 19.37 -10.45
C ASN A 48 -5.59 17.83 -10.60
N ARG A 49 -4.43 17.17 -10.71
CA ARG A 49 -4.29 15.71 -10.83
C ARG A 49 -4.47 14.97 -9.50
N VAL A 50 -4.10 15.58 -8.38
CA VAL A 50 -4.14 14.94 -7.06
C VAL A 50 -5.22 15.61 -6.23
N LYS A 51 -6.48 15.52 -6.68
CA LYS A 51 -7.61 15.97 -5.86
C LYS A 51 -7.70 15.09 -4.62
N GLN A 52 -7.17 15.61 -3.51
CA GLN A 52 -7.40 15.07 -2.18
C GLN A 52 -8.90 15.01 -1.91
N SER A 53 -9.39 13.89 -1.38
CA SER A 53 -10.80 13.74 -1.02
C SER A 53 -11.07 14.47 0.30
N TYR A 54 -11.04 15.80 0.28
CA TYR A 54 -11.22 16.62 1.49
C TYR A 54 -12.65 16.67 2.02
N ASN A 55 -13.63 16.04 1.36
CA ASN A 55 -15.04 16.22 1.69
C ASN A 55 -15.81 14.92 2.01
N ASN A 56 -15.14 13.88 2.50
CA ASN A 56 -15.86 12.71 3.01
C ASN A 56 -16.37 12.96 4.44
N LYS A 57 -17.48 13.69 4.57
CA LYS A 57 -18.28 13.83 5.82
C LYS A 57 -18.82 12.49 6.36
N HIS A 58 -18.52 11.36 5.72
CA HIS A 58 -19.06 10.05 6.04
C HIS A 58 -18.23 9.23 7.04
N TYR A 59 -16.98 9.57 7.28
CA TYR A 59 -16.15 8.85 8.26
C TYR A 59 -16.17 9.61 9.58
N GLY A 60 -17.11 9.24 10.46
CA GLY A 60 -17.18 9.74 11.82
C GLY A 60 -15.83 9.59 12.55
N ASP A 61 -15.44 10.65 13.25
CA ASP A 61 -14.34 10.73 14.23
C ASP A 61 -12.89 10.43 13.82
N ILE A 62 -12.59 9.95 12.60
CA ILE A 62 -11.19 9.85 12.13
C ILE A 62 -10.56 11.24 11.92
N SER A 63 -11.37 12.30 11.91
CA SER A 63 -10.99 13.66 11.54
C SER A 63 -10.62 14.61 12.69
N LYS A 64 -10.57 14.18 13.97
CA LYS A 64 -10.17 15.13 15.04
C LYS A 64 -8.69 15.58 14.94
N ALA A 65 -7.84 14.81 14.26
CA ALA A 65 -6.48 15.19 13.83
C ALA A 65 -6.16 14.64 12.42
N GLY A 66 -7.18 14.51 11.57
CA GLY A 66 -7.30 13.62 10.40
C GLY A 66 -6.04 13.20 9.66
N ARG A 67 -5.80 11.88 9.59
CA ARG A 67 -4.83 11.30 8.65
C ARG A 67 -5.26 11.67 7.22
N GLN A 68 -4.36 12.29 6.47
CA GLN A 68 -4.54 12.55 5.05
C GLN A 68 -4.17 11.29 4.27
N PHE A 69 -5.03 10.88 3.33
CA PHE A 69 -4.79 9.74 2.45
C PHE A 69 -4.93 10.17 0.99
N ILE A 70 -4.12 9.56 0.13
CA ILE A 70 -4.15 9.83 -1.30
C ILE A 70 -4.33 8.49 -1.98
N LYS A 71 -5.50 8.30 -2.60
CA LYS A 71 -5.88 7.00 -3.14
C LYS A 71 -5.43 6.80 -4.58
N ASN A 72 -5.08 5.58 -4.92
CA ASN A 72 -4.91 5.06 -6.28
C ASN A 72 -3.89 5.83 -7.14
N GLN A 73 -2.76 6.22 -6.54
CA GLN A 73 -1.66 6.90 -7.22
C GLN A 73 -0.79 5.93 -8.03
N SER A 74 -0.86 4.63 -7.76
CA SER A 74 -0.20 3.58 -8.56
C SER A 74 -0.51 3.62 -10.07
N ARG A 75 -1.54 4.34 -10.51
CA ARG A 75 -1.86 4.58 -11.94
C ARG A 75 -0.90 5.55 -12.61
N TYR A 76 -0.29 6.43 -11.83
CA TYR A 76 0.52 7.56 -12.28
C TYR A 76 1.99 7.43 -11.87
N TYR A 77 2.29 6.61 -10.86
CA TYR A 77 3.63 6.43 -10.32
C TYR A 77 4.11 4.98 -10.51
N PRO A 78 4.98 4.71 -11.51
CA PRO A 78 5.42 3.37 -11.86
C PRO A 78 6.07 2.59 -10.72
N ALA A 79 6.83 3.24 -9.83
CA ALA A 79 7.47 2.56 -8.70
C ALA A 79 6.44 1.94 -7.76
N ILE A 80 5.36 2.66 -7.45
CA ILE A 80 4.24 2.15 -6.64
C ILE A 80 3.56 0.98 -7.38
N GLN A 81 3.28 1.14 -8.67
CA GLN A 81 2.65 0.08 -9.46
C GLN A 81 3.49 -1.21 -9.52
N ASN A 82 4.78 -1.06 -9.75
CA ASN A 82 5.74 -2.16 -9.85
C ASN A 82 5.85 -2.89 -8.51
N TYR A 83 5.88 -2.15 -7.40
CA TYR A 83 5.88 -2.74 -6.07
C TYR A 83 4.61 -3.55 -5.79
N LEU A 84 3.42 -2.97 -6.03
CA LEU A 84 2.14 -3.67 -5.80
C LEU A 84 1.99 -4.95 -6.65
N LYS A 85 2.58 -4.96 -7.85
CA LYS A 85 2.55 -6.11 -8.78
C LYS A 85 3.80 -6.99 -8.69
N SER A 86 4.68 -6.72 -7.73
CA SER A 86 5.95 -7.42 -7.58
C SER A 86 5.74 -8.89 -7.19
N LYS A 87 6.71 -9.74 -7.56
CA LYS A 87 6.70 -11.17 -7.22
C LYS A 87 6.57 -11.41 -5.69
N PRO A 88 7.29 -10.68 -4.82
CA PRO A 88 7.11 -10.77 -3.37
C PRO A 88 5.67 -10.63 -2.89
N VAL A 89 4.99 -9.56 -3.31
CA VAL A 89 3.61 -9.26 -2.89
C VAL A 89 2.67 -10.35 -3.40
N LYS A 90 2.82 -10.75 -4.67
CA LYS A 90 2.03 -11.83 -5.27
C LYS A 90 2.18 -13.14 -4.52
N GLU A 91 3.41 -13.56 -4.22
CA GLU A 91 3.68 -14.80 -3.51
C GLU A 91 3.03 -14.85 -2.12
N VAL A 92 3.06 -13.73 -1.38
CA VAL A 92 2.40 -13.62 -0.08
C VAL A 92 0.88 -13.70 -0.24
N VAL A 93 0.31 -12.88 -1.11
CA VAL A 93 -1.15 -12.79 -1.29
C VAL A 93 -1.74 -14.11 -1.77
N THR A 94 -1.14 -14.74 -2.80
CA THR A 94 -1.62 -16.03 -3.33
C THR A 94 -1.55 -17.13 -2.27
N LYS A 95 -0.51 -17.16 -1.43
CA LYS A 95 -0.40 -18.16 -0.36
C LYS A 95 -1.38 -17.91 0.79
N LEU A 96 -1.64 -16.66 1.14
CA LEU A 96 -2.57 -16.34 2.24
C LEU A 96 -4.03 -16.57 1.83
N LEU A 97 -4.38 -16.24 0.59
CA LEU A 97 -5.74 -16.32 0.08
C LEU A 97 -6.07 -17.64 -0.63
N ASP A 98 -5.06 -18.46 -0.92
CA ASP A 98 -5.21 -19.71 -1.67
C ASP A 98 -5.93 -19.51 -3.02
N GLY A 99 -5.58 -18.44 -3.73
CA GLY A 99 -6.25 -18.05 -4.96
C GLY A 99 -5.71 -16.78 -5.60
N ASP A 100 -6.34 -16.41 -6.71
CA ASP A 100 -6.05 -15.17 -7.43
C ASP A 100 -6.58 -13.95 -6.67
N ALA A 101 -5.84 -12.85 -6.75
CA ALA A 101 -6.18 -11.60 -6.09
C ALA A 101 -6.00 -10.42 -7.04
N PHE A 102 -6.87 -9.43 -6.89
CA PHE A 102 -6.87 -8.22 -7.68
C PHE A 102 -6.63 -7.01 -6.77
N ILE A 103 -5.88 -6.04 -7.28
CA ILE A 103 -5.69 -4.76 -6.60
C ILE A 103 -7.03 -4.01 -6.67
N PHE A 104 -7.70 -3.85 -5.53
CA PHE A 104 -8.96 -3.13 -5.44
C PHE A 104 -8.77 -1.63 -5.18
N ASN A 105 -7.91 -1.29 -4.23
CA ASN A 105 -7.62 0.09 -3.83
C ASN A 105 -6.21 0.20 -3.23
N GLU A 106 -5.58 1.36 -3.37
CA GLU A 106 -4.32 1.74 -2.72
C GLU A 106 -4.51 3.14 -2.11
N GLN A 107 -3.92 3.39 -0.93
CA GLN A 107 -4.11 4.61 -0.12
C GLN A 107 -2.83 5.06 0.56
#